data_AF-A0A819RMI6-F1
#
_entry.id   AF-A0A819RMI6-F1
#
_cell.length_a   1.000
_cell.length_b   1.000
_cell.length_c   1.000
_cell.angle_alpha   90.00
_cell.angle_beta   90.00
_cell.angle_gamma   90.00
#
_symmetry.space_group_name_H-M   'P 1'
#
loop_
_entity.id
_entity.type
_entity.pdbx_description
1 polymer ?
#
loop_
_entity_poly.entity_id
_entity_poly.type
_entity_poly.pdbx_seq_one_letter_code
_entity_poly.pdbx_strand_id
1 'polypeptide(L)'
;MYPQQIPRLGVDGPYGSAADDVFNYDGVILVGAGIGVTPYAAILKHIRSSQSNDVRLRRVYFYWICNTTSCYEWFAEMLQQIERDFRDRPNFLTYHIYLTKWSMREARAVIQNNSDQRDIWTGLESKTSYGRPNFAVDFQAIINEDWQMTEKRDIGVFVCGPKPLVKELQCLCIKINDHRSPNTVQFYLNKESF
;
A
#
# COMPACT_ATOMS: atom_id res chain seq x y z
N MET A 1 25.29 -37.75 -21.07
CA MET A 1 24.57 -36.58 -20.54
C MET A 1 23.48 -36.23 -21.54
N TYR A 2 22.21 -36.43 -21.21
CA TYR A 2 21.11 -35.94 -22.05
C TYR A 2 20.96 -34.43 -21.82
N PRO A 3 20.84 -33.60 -22.86
CA PRO A 3 20.57 -32.18 -22.68
C PRO A 3 19.24 -32.03 -21.95
N GLN A 4 19.24 -31.34 -20.81
CA GLN A 4 18.00 -30.97 -20.11
C GLN A 4 17.17 -30.10 -21.05
N GLN A 5 16.12 -30.68 -21.60
CA GLN A 5 15.16 -29.98 -22.44
C GLN A 5 14.35 -29.04 -21.54
N ILE A 6 14.64 -27.75 -21.60
CA ILE A 6 13.89 -26.75 -20.83
C ILE A 6 12.46 -26.70 -21.39
N PRO A 7 11.42 -26.77 -20.54
CA PRO A 7 10.03 -26.76 -21.00
C PRO A 7 9.69 -25.43 -21.70
N ARG A 8 8.85 -25.51 -22.74
CA ARG A 8 8.34 -24.33 -23.45
C ARG A 8 7.23 -23.68 -22.62
N LEU A 9 7.42 -22.41 -22.28
CA LEU A 9 6.44 -21.58 -21.58
C LEU A 9 5.61 -20.80 -22.61
N GLY A 10 4.29 -20.99 -22.60
CA GLY A 10 3.34 -20.12 -23.30
C GLY A 10 2.87 -19.03 -22.35
N VAL A 11 2.90 -17.77 -22.80
CA VAL A 11 2.41 -16.62 -22.05
C VAL A 11 1.18 -16.10 -22.80
N ASP A 12 0.03 -16.11 -22.14
CA ASP A 12 -1.12 -15.32 -22.58
C ASP A 12 -1.01 -13.92 -21.97
N GLY A 13 -1.41 -12.90 -22.72
CA GLY A 13 -1.11 -11.49 -22.46
C GLY A 13 -1.60 -10.98 -21.10
N PRO A 14 -1.17 -9.78 -20.67
CA PRO A 14 -1.61 -9.20 -19.41
C PRO A 14 -3.11 -8.85 -19.45
N TYR A 15 -3.87 -9.32 -18.46
CA TYR A 15 -5.33 -9.10 -18.35
C TYR A 15 -5.73 -7.94 -17.42
N GLY A 16 -4.81 -7.09 -16.96
CA GLY A 16 -5.09 -6.07 -15.95
C GLY A 16 -5.10 -4.63 -16.48
N SER A 17 -6.25 -3.94 -16.42
CA SER A 17 -6.33 -2.47 -16.62
C SER A 17 -6.08 -1.65 -15.34
N ALA A 18 -6.13 -2.30 -14.18
CA ALA A 18 -6.10 -1.65 -12.86
C ALA A 18 -4.78 -0.92 -12.52
N ALA A 19 -3.68 -1.29 -13.18
CA ALA A 19 -2.38 -0.69 -12.92
C ALA A 19 -2.26 0.74 -13.47
N ASP A 20 -3.06 1.11 -14.48
CA ASP A 20 -3.06 2.46 -15.06
C ASP A 20 -3.95 3.41 -14.24
N ASP A 21 -5.01 2.90 -13.61
CA ASP A 21 -5.97 3.71 -12.85
C ASP A 21 -5.32 4.45 -11.67
N VAL A 22 -4.22 3.93 -11.13
CA VAL A 22 -3.48 4.57 -10.04
C VAL A 22 -2.91 5.94 -10.43
N PHE A 23 -2.65 6.19 -11.71
CA PHE A 23 -2.10 7.47 -12.18
C PHE A 23 -3.18 8.54 -12.42
N ASN A 24 -4.46 8.16 -12.37
CA ASN A 24 -5.58 9.11 -12.53
C ASN A 24 -5.83 9.94 -11.26
N TYR A 25 -5.19 9.60 -10.14
CA TYR A 25 -5.39 10.23 -8.84
C TYR A 25 -4.18 11.08 -8.42
N ASP A 26 -4.43 12.10 -7.58
CA ASP A 26 -3.36 12.88 -6.97
C ASP A 26 -2.63 12.03 -5.90
N GLY A 27 -3.38 11.24 -5.14
CA GLY A 27 -2.87 10.31 -4.15
C GLY A 27 -3.51 8.94 -4.28
N VAL A 28 -2.79 7.88 -3.93
CA VAL A 28 -3.37 6.53 -3.89
C VAL A 28 -3.10 5.84 -2.56
N ILE A 29 -4.09 5.10 -2.09
CA ILE A 29 -4.02 4.22 -0.93
C ILE A 29 -4.18 2.80 -1.44
N LEU A 30 -3.10 2.03 -1.38
CA LEU A 30 -3.05 0.64 -1.81
C LEU A 30 -3.14 -0.26 -0.56
N VAL A 31 -4.21 -1.03 -0.44
CA VAL A 31 -4.46 -1.91 0.72
C VAL A 31 -4.38 -3.37 0.28
N GLY A 32 -3.29 -4.03 0.64
CA GLY A 32 -3.06 -5.46 0.41
C GLY A 32 -3.18 -6.26 1.69
N ALA A 33 -4.12 -7.21 1.73
CA ALA A 33 -4.28 -8.12 2.87
C ALA A 33 -3.99 -9.58 2.48
N GLY A 34 -3.07 -10.23 3.19
CA GLY A 34 -2.64 -11.60 2.90
C GLY A 34 -2.06 -11.74 1.49
N ILE A 35 -2.58 -12.70 0.70
CA ILE A 35 -2.14 -12.95 -0.69
C ILE A 35 -2.39 -11.76 -1.63
N GLY A 36 -3.34 -10.88 -1.27
CA GLY A 36 -3.70 -9.69 -2.03
C GLY A 36 -2.63 -8.60 -2.06
N VAL A 37 -1.49 -8.82 -1.40
CA VAL A 37 -0.32 -7.93 -1.48
C VAL A 37 0.43 -8.08 -2.81
N THR A 38 0.43 -9.28 -3.38
CA THR A 38 1.17 -9.66 -4.59
C THR A 38 0.92 -8.74 -5.80
N PRO A 39 -0.33 -8.41 -6.19
CA PRO A 39 -0.57 -7.53 -7.34
C PRO A 39 0.02 -6.13 -7.14
N TYR A 40 0.07 -5.64 -5.89
CA TYR A 40 0.68 -4.34 -5.61
C TYR A 40 2.20 -4.34 -5.78
N ALA A 41 2.86 -5.50 -5.77
CA ALA A 41 4.26 -5.60 -6.18
C ALA A 41 4.47 -5.09 -7.60
N ALA A 42 3.60 -5.53 -8.51
CA ALA A 42 3.66 -5.13 -9.91
C ALA A 42 3.30 -3.65 -10.07
N ILE A 43 2.27 -3.17 -9.37
CA ILE A 43 1.84 -1.76 -9.40
C ILE A 43 2.95 -0.84 -8.88
N LEU A 44 3.56 -1.14 -7.73
CA LEU A 44 4.64 -0.31 -7.18
C LEU A 44 5.86 -0.28 -8.12
N LYS A 45 6.21 -1.42 -8.73
CA LYS A 45 7.25 -1.48 -9.77
C LYS A 45 6.88 -0.69 -11.02
N HIS A 46 5.60 -0.67 -11.39
CA HIS A 46 5.12 0.09 -12.53
C HIS A 46 5.13 1.60 -12.26
N ILE A 47 4.67 2.03 -11.08
CA ILE A 47 4.80 3.42 -10.60
C ILE A 47 6.27 3.86 -10.66
N ARG A 48 7.20 2.99 -10.29
CA ARG A 48 8.64 3.23 -10.38
C ARG A 48 9.14 3.38 -11.83
N SER A 49 8.65 2.57 -12.78
CA SER A 49 9.05 2.71 -14.19
C SER A 49 8.44 3.94 -14.87
N SER A 50 7.28 4.39 -14.42
CA SER A 50 6.52 5.49 -15.04
C SER A 50 6.90 6.88 -14.50
N GLN A 51 7.95 6.98 -13.67
CA GLN A 51 8.39 8.22 -13.00
C GLN A 51 8.82 9.35 -13.96
N SER A 52 9.17 9.03 -15.21
CA SER A 52 9.64 9.99 -16.20
C SER A 52 8.53 10.69 -17.01
N ASN A 53 7.27 10.26 -16.85
CA ASN A 53 6.13 10.92 -17.48
C ASN A 53 5.44 11.85 -16.47
N ASP A 54 4.82 12.92 -16.94
CA ASP A 54 4.08 13.93 -16.16
C ASP A 54 2.83 13.31 -15.49
N VAL A 55 3.06 12.44 -14.50
CA VAL A 55 2.02 11.72 -13.78
C VAL A 55 1.46 12.58 -12.65
N ARG A 56 0.14 12.68 -12.60
CA ARG A 56 -0.62 13.39 -11.55
C ARG A 56 -0.34 12.85 -10.14
N LEU A 57 0.16 11.63 -10.03
CA LEU A 57 0.40 10.93 -8.78
C LEU A 57 1.53 11.56 -7.94
N ARG A 58 1.16 12.18 -6.82
CA ARG A 58 2.07 12.87 -5.89
C ARG A 58 2.37 12.07 -4.63
N ARG A 59 1.49 11.16 -4.22
CA ARG A 59 1.70 10.36 -3.00
C ARG A 59 1.07 8.98 -3.06
N VAL A 60 1.77 7.99 -2.52
CA VAL A 60 1.35 6.59 -2.45
C VAL A 60 1.42 6.14 -0.99
N TYR A 61 0.30 5.69 -0.45
CA TYR A 61 0.22 5.04 0.85
C TYR A 61 0.00 3.56 0.64
N PHE A 62 0.88 2.74 1.18
CA PHE A 62 0.84 1.30 1.02
C PHE A 62 0.59 0.62 2.36
N TYR A 63 -0.62 0.05 2.50
CA TYR A 63 -1.05 -0.70 3.68
C TYR A 63 -0.90 -2.19 3.42
N TRP A 64 0.01 -2.82 4.16
CA TRP A 64 0.22 -4.25 4.10
C TRP A 64 -0.28 -4.91 5.38
N ILE A 65 -1.40 -5.63 5.29
CA ILE A 65 -1.98 -6.37 6.41
C ILE A 65 -1.64 -7.85 6.27
N CYS A 66 -0.83 -8.37 7.18
CA CYS A 66 -0.44 -9.78 7.18
C CYS A 66 -0.68 -10.45 8.54
N ASN A 67 -0.86 -11.76 8.51
CA ASN A 67 -1.04 -12.58 9.71
C ASN A 67 0.30 -13.06 10.28
N THR A 68 1.34 -13.22 9.47
CA THR A 68 2.65 -13.74 9.88
C THR A 68 3.74 -13.15 8.97
N THR A 69 4.91 -12.87 9.54
CA THR A 69 6.08 -12.30 8.85
C THR A 69 6.64 -13.25 7.78
N SER A 70 6.53 -14.56 8.00
CA SER A 70 7.06 -15.60 7.11
C SER A 70 6.41 -15.64 5.72
N CYS A 71 5.24 -15.03 5.54
CA CYS A 71 4.47 -15.24 4.33
C CYS A 71 5.02 -14.51 3.10
N TYR A 72 5.85 -13.47 3.25
CA TYR A 72 6.35 -12.71 2.11
C TYR A 72 7.69 -11.99 2.37
N GLU A 73 8.72 -12.69 2.89
CA GLU A 73 10.09 -12.13 3.02
C GLU A 73 10.59 -11.53 1.70
N TRP A 74 10.32 -12.21 0.57
CA TRP A 74 10.62 -11.72 -0.77
C TRP A 74 10.03 -10.34 -1.07
N PHE A 75 8.88 -10.02 -0.49
CA PHE A 75 8.19 -8.76 -0.71
C PHE A 75 8.84 -7.63 0.10
N ALA A 76 9.35 -7.91 1.30
CA ALA A 76 10.11 -6.95 2.09
C ALA A 76 11.40 -6.52 1.35
N GLU A 77 12.14 -7.45 0.75
CA GLU A 77 13.32 -7.12 -0.07
C GLU A 77 12.98 -6.22 -1.25
N MET A 78 11.86 -6.52 -1.93
CA MET A 78 11.36 -5.68 -3.01
C MET A 78 10.99 -4.28 -2.51
N LEU A 79 10.29 -4.16 -1.37
CA LEU A 79 9.95 -2.86 -0.80
C LEU A 79 11.20 -2.06 -0.45
N GLN A 80 12.26 -2.68 0.10
CA GLN A 80 13.52 -2.00 0.36
C GLN A 80 14.19 -1.47 -0.92
N GLN A 81 14.11 -2.20 -2.03
CA GLN A 81 14.62 -1.73 -3.31
C GLN A 81 13.83 -0.50 -3.78
N ILE A 82 12.52 -0.55 -3.65
CA ILE A 82 11.63 0.55 -4.03
C ILE A 82 11.88 1.79 -3.14
N GLU A 83 12.06 1.62 -1.83
CA GLU A 83 12.38 2.70 -0.89
C GLU A 83 13.72 3.38 -1.22
N ARG A 84 14.74 2.60 -1.64
CA ARG A 84 16.02 3.14 -2.11
C ARG A 84 15.87 4.00 -3.35
N ASP A 85 15.05 3.55 -4.29
CA ASP A 85 14.82 4.27 -5.55
C ASP A 85 14.00 5.56 -5.34
N PHE A 86 13.17 5.63 -4.29
CA PHE A 86 12.40 6.82 -3.93
C PHE A 86 13.09 7.77 -2.93
N ARG A 87 14.37 7.56 -2.62
CA ARG A 87 15.11 8.44 -1.69
C ARG A 87 15.13 9.90 -2.10
N ASP A 88 15.18 10.18 -3.40
CA ASP A 88 15.21 11.54 -3.94
C ASP A 88 13.87 12.28 -3.79
N ARG A 89 12.80 11.54 -3.46
CA ARG A 89 11.46 12.06 -3.20
C ARG A 89 10.98 11.60 -1.82
N PRO A 90 11.53 12.19 -0.74
CA PRO A 90 11.08 11.86 0.60
C PRO A 90 9.56 12.08 0.70
N ASN A 91 8.86 11.14 1.34
CA ASN A 91 7.41 11.10 1.50
C ASN A 91 6.57 10.78 0.24
N PHE A 92 7.17 10.45 -0.91
CA PHE A 92 6.36 10.00 -2.05
C PHE A 92 5.62 8.69 -1.75
N LEU A 93 6.31 7.76 -1.10
CA LEU A 93 5.79 6.44 -0.77
C LEU A 93 5.92 6.22 0.73
N THR A 94 4.79 5.94 1.38
CA THR A 94 4.71 5.66 2.81
C THR A 94 4.16 4.26 3.02
N TYR A 95 4.82 3.46 3.85
CA TYR A 95 4.43 2.08 4.12
C TYR A 95 3.80 1.97 5.51
N HIS A 96 2.70 1.23 5.62
CA HIS A 96 2.07 0.88 6.90
C HIS A 96 1.88 -0.63 6.96
N ILE A 97 2.74 -1.30 7.73
CA ILE A 97 2.76 -2.76 7.82
C ILE A 97 2.05 -3.16 9.11
N TYR A 98 1.06 -4.05 9.02
CA TYR A 98 0.25 -4.51 10.14
C TYR A 98 0.36 -6.01 10.34
N LEU A 99 0.91 -6.42 11.48
CA LEU A 99 0.94 -7.81 11.92
C LEU A 99 -0.26 -8.14 12.82
N THR A 100 -1.15 -8.98 12.33
CA THR A 100 -2.46 -9.23 12.96
C THR A 100 -2.52 -10.40 13.93
N LYS A 101 -1.55 -11.35 13.93
CA LYS A 101 -1.52 -12.48 14.90
C LYS A 101 -0.83 -12.17 16.22
N TRP A 102 0.00 -11.15 16.30
CA TRP A 102 0.83 -10.90 17.46
C TRP A 102 0.02 -10.27 18.59
N SER A 103 0.21 -10.74 19.82
CA SER A 103 -0.42 -10.12 20.98
C SER A 103 0.22 -8.76 21.28
N MET A 104 -0.55 -7.81 21.84
CA MET A 104 -0.02 -6.50 22.25
C MET A 104 1.15 -6.62 23.25
N ARG A 105 1.27 -7.73 23.99
CA ARG A 105 2.37 -7.97 24.93
C ARG A 105 3.67 -8.30 24.23
N GLU A 106 3.63 -9.20 23.25
CA GLU A 106 4.80 -9.56 22.43
C GLU A 106 5.25 -8.37 21.58
N ALA A 107 4.30 -7.64 21.00
CA ALA A 107 4.54 -6.39 20.28
C ALA A 107 5.26 -5.34 21.13
N ARG A 108 4.80 -5.10 22.37
CA ARG A 108 5.40 -4.10 23.27
C ARG A 108 6.81 -4.45 23.71
N ALA A 109 7.09 -5.73 23.97
CA ALA A 109 8.44 -6.18 24.32
C ALA A 109 9.44 -5.94 23.19
N VAL A 110 9.00 -6.12 21.94
CA VAL A 110 9.81 -5.87 20.74
C VAL A 110 10.00 -4.36 20.48
N ILE A 111 8.95 -3.55 20.70
CA ILE A 111 9.01 -2.08 20.53
C ILE A 111 9.89 -1.42 21.59
N GLN A 112 9.79 -1.84 22.87
CA GLN A 112 10.56 -1.24 23.97
C GLN A 112 12.07 -1.52 23.89
N ASN A 113 12.46 -2.64 23.27
CA ASN A 113 13.86 -2.98 23.07
C ASN A 113 14.48 -2.35 21.81
N ASN A 114 13.70 -1.58 21.03
CA ASN A 114 14.12 -1.08 19.73
C ASN A 114 14.57 0.38 19.80
N SER A 115 15.87 0.62 19.66
CA SER A 115 16.50 1.95 19.58
C SER A 115 16.85 2.37 18.15
N ASP A 116 16.65 1.48 17.17
CA ASP A 116 17.00 1.74 15.77
C ASP A 116 15.89 2.47 14.99
N GLN A 117 16.31 3.24 13.98
CA GLN A 117 15.42 3.98 13.06
C GLN A 117 14.68 3.08 12.06
N ARG A 118 15.10 1.81 11.89
CA ARG A 118 14.54 0.89 10.89
C ARG A 118 13.75 -0.24 11.54
N ASP A 119 12.75 -0.73 10.82
CA ASP A 119 11.94 -1.86 11.22
C ASP A 119 12.76 -3.15 11.25
N ILE A 120 12.70 -3.90 12.35
CA ILE A 120 13.49 -5.13 12.54
C ILE A 120 13.04 -6.29 11.65
N TRP A 121 11.78 -6.31 11.21
CA TRP A 121 11.22 -7.44 10.46
C TRP A 121 11.36 -7.24 8.96
N THR A 122 11.29 -5.98 8.52
CA THR A 122 11.27 -5.63 7.10
C THR A 122 12.47 -4.78 6.67
N GLY A 123 13.24 -4.22 7.61
CA GLY A 123 14.38 -3.34 7.33
C GLY A 123 14.02 -1.98 6.74
N LEU A 124 12.72 -1.66 6.67
CA LEU A 124 12.18 -0.41 6.11
C LEU A 124 12.27 0.74 7.12
N GLU A 125 12.24 2.00 6.66
CA GLU A 125 12.18 3.17 7.57
C GLU A 125 10.83 3.25 8.30
N SER A 126 9.77 2.72 7.68
CA SER A 126 8.44 2.66 8.27
C SER A 126 8.31 1.51 9.27
N LYS A 127 7.97 1.82 10.53
CA LYS A 127 7.82 0.83 11.61
C LYS A 127 6.58 -0.06 11.43
N THR A 128 6.73 -1.35 11.72
CA THR A 128 5.62 -2.31 11.77
C THR A 128 4.69 -2.01 12.94
N SER A 129 3.40 -1.87 12.64
CA SER A 129 2.31 -1.76 13.59
C SER A 129 1.73 -3.15 13.92
N TYR A 130 1.22 -3.31 15.13
CA TYR A 130 0.65 -4.58 15.60
C TYR A 130 -0.86 -4.43 15.83
N GLY A 131 -1.62 -5.42 15.38
CA GLY A 131 -3.09 -5.38 15.38
C GLY A 131 -3.68 -4.99 14.03
N ARG A 132 -4.93 -4.53 14.03
CA ARG A 132 -5.64 -4.10 12.82
C ARG A 132 -5.50 -2.58 12.62
N PRO A 133 -5.34 -2.10 11.38
CA PRO A 133 -5.36 -0.67 11.08
C PRO A 133 -6.69 -0.05 11.49
N ASN A 134 -6.63 1.21 11.92
CA ASN A 134 -7.81 2.03 12.11
C ASN A 134 -7.87 3.07 11.00
N PHE A 135 -8.39 2.64 9.84
CA PHE A 135 -8.45 3.46 8.64
C PHE A 135 -9.20 4.79 8.85
N ALA A 136 -10.09 4.89 9.84
CA ALA A 136 -10.80 6.13 10.11
C ALA A 136 -9.86 7.22 10.64
N VAL A 137 -8.95 6.83 11.54
CA VAL A 137 -7.92 7.72 12.08
C VAL A 137 -6.87 7.99 11.01
N ASP A 138 -6.42 6.94 10.32
CA ASP A 138 -5.35 7.07 9.32
C ASP A 138 -5.77 7.96 8.15
N PHE A 139 -7.00 7.81 7.64
CA PHE A 139 -7.48 8.66 6.55
C PHE A 139 -7.61 10.12 7.02
N GLN A 140 -8.12 10.35 8.23
CA GLN A 140 -8.18 11.70 8.80
C GLN A 140 -6.79 12.34 8.92
N ALA A 141 -5.79 11.58 9.38
CA ALA A 141 -4.40 12.03 9.43
C ALA A 141 -3.87 12.39 8.04
N ILE A 142 -4.06 11.51 7.04
CA ILE A 142 -3.68 11.77 5.63
C ILE A 142 -4.26 13.09 5.13
N ILE A 143 -5.55 13.36 5.43
CA ILE A 143 -6.18 14.60 4.98
C ILE A 143 -5.58 15.83 5.68
N ASN A 144 -5.37 15.74 6.99
CA ASN A 144 -4.93 16.88 7.80
C ASN A 144 -3.45 17.21 7.59
N GLU A 145 -2.61 16.19 7.45
CA GLU A 145 -1.14 16.32 7.40
C GLU A 145 -0.64 16.53 5.97
N ASP A 146 -1.14 15.73 5.02
CA ASP A 146 -0.51 15.64 3.69
C ASP A 146 -1.26 16.41 2.60
N TRP A 147 -2.58 16.59 2.73
CA TRP A 147 -3.44 17.11 1.67
C TRP A 147 -4.22 18.36 2.06
N GLN A 148 -3.66 19.17 2.97
CA GLN A 148 -4.17 20.45 3.50
C GLN A 148 -5.37 21.01 2.71
N MET A 149 -6.51 21.24 3.40
CA MET A 149 -7.88 21.42 2.86
C MET A 149 -8.13 22.67 1.96
N THR A 150 -7.17 23.06 1.13
CA THR A 150 -7.19 24.29 0.33
C THR A 150 -7.52 24.04 -1.14
N GLU A 151 -7.37 22.81 -1.64
CA GLU A 151 -7.64 22.46 -3.05
C GLU A 151 -8.38 21.12 -3.18
N LYS A 152 -9.16 20.98 -4.26
CA LYS A 152 -9.78 19.71 -4.63
C LYS A 152 -8.71 18.72 -5.05
N ARG A 153 -8.66 17.56 -4.38
CA ARG A 153 -7.73 16.46 -4.67
C ARG A 153 -8.47 15.14 -4.66
N ASP A 154 -8.13 14.30 -5.62
CA ASP A 154 -8.76 13.00 -5.80
C ASP A 154 -7.81 11.92 -5.27
N ILE A 155 -8.26 11.15 -4.28
CA ILE A 155 -7.49 10.05 -3.69
C ILE A 155 -8.14 8.71 -4.06
N GLY A 156 -7.40 7.86 -4.76
CA GLY A 156 -7.85 6.51 -5.14
C GLY A 156 -7.53 5.49 -4.05
N VAL A 157 -8.51 4.75 -3.57
CA VAL A 157 -8.35 3.67 -2.57
C VAL A 157 -8.51 2.33 -3.27
N PHE A 158 -7.41 1.61 -3.46
CA PHE A 158 -7.38 0.29 -4.07
C PHE A 158 -7.28 -0.75 -2.96
N VAL A 159 -8.16 -1.74 -2.98
CA VAL A 159 -8.17 -2.80 -1.96
C VAL A 159 -8.19 -4.18 -2.60
N CYS A 160 -7.25 -5.03 -2.16
CA CYS A 160 -7.20 -6.45 -2.48
C CYS A 160 -7.09 -7.25 -1.17
N GLY A 161 -8.19 -7.88 -0.76
CA GLY A 161 -8.26 -8.52 0.55
C GLY A 161 -9.64 -9.11 0.88
N PRO A 162 -9.82 -9.57 2.14
CA PRO A 162 -11.07 -10.19 2.59
C PRO A 162 -12.29 -9.26 2.41
N LYS A 163 -13.45 -9.83 2.05
CA LYS A 163 -14.70 -9.08 1.84
C LYS A 163 -15.07 -8.11 2.98
N PRO A 164 -14.90 -8.46 4.27
CA PRO A 164 -15.20 -7.53 5.36
C PRO A 164 -14.35 -6.26 5.32
N LEU A 165 -13.07 -6.37 4.99
CA LEU A 165 -12.14 -5.25 4.87
C LEU A 165 -12.55 -4.33 3.70
N VAL A 166 -12.87 -4.91 2.55
CA VAL A 166 -13.34 -4.15 1.39
C VAL A 166 -14.60 -3.35 1.74
N LYS A 167 -15.55 -3.97 2.44
CA LYS A 167 -16.81 -3.33 2.84
C LYS A 167 -16.58 -2.22 3.87
N GLU A 168 -15.68 -2.42 4.82
CA GLU A 168 -15.28 -1.40 5.80
C GLU A 168 -14.72 -0.15 5.12
N LEU A 169 -13.74 -0.32 4.21
CA LEU A 169 -13.16 0.78 3.44
C LEU A 169 -14.19 1.46 2.56
N GLN A 170 -15.10 0.72 1.94
CA GLN A 170 -16.19 1.27 1.15
C GLN A 170 -17.10 2.19 1.97
N CYS A 171 -17.58 1.71 3.12
CA CYS A 171 -18.41 2.51 4.01
C CYS A 171 -17.67 3.75 4.51
N LEU A 172 -16.37 3.63 4.76
CA LEU A 172 -15.54 4.73 5.25
C LEU A 172 -15.32 5.81 4.20
N CYS A 173 -15.01 5.44 2.95
CA CYS A 173 -14.87 6.39 1.84
C CYS A 173 -16.17 7.17 1.62
N ILE A 174 -17.31 6.47 1.61
CA ILE A 174 -18.64 7.11 1.47
C ILE A 174 -18.88 8.10 2.61
N LYS A 175 -18.67 7.68 3.86
CA LYS A 175 -18.85 8.57 5.02
C LYS A 175 -17.99 9.83 4.95
N ILE A 176 -16.72 9.69 4.58
CA ILE A 176 -15.81 10.84 4.48
C ILE A 176 -16.25 11.80 3.37
N ASN A 177 -16.69 11.26 2.24
CA ASN A 177 -17.18 12.08 1.13
C ASN A 177 -18.51 12.78 1.46
N ASP A 178 -19.44 12.11 2.15
CA ASP A 178 -20.75 12.66 2.50
C ASP A 178 -20.65 13.81 3.53
N HIS A 179 -19.68 13.73 4.45
CA HIS A 179 -19.51 14.75 5.49
C HIS A 179 -18.70 15.96 5.01
N ARG A 180 -18.31 16.01 3.74
CA ARG A 180 -17.37 17.01 3.23
C ARG A 180 -17.87 17.75 2.01
N SER A 181 -17.47 19.02 1.92
CA SER A 181 -17.79 19.85 0.78
C SER A 181 -17.09 19.35 -0.49
N PRO A 182 -17.73 19.48 -1.67
CA PRO A 182 -17.20 18.98 -2.95
C PRO A 182 -15.90 19.66 -3.42
N ASN A 183 -15.48 20.76 -2.76
CA ASN A 183 -14.22 21.46 -3.03
C ASN A 183 -13.03 20.97 -2.18
N THR A 184 -13.18 19.84 -1.48
CA THR A 184 -12.14 19.26 -0.63
C THR A 184 -11.66 17.90 -1.15
N VAL A 185 -10.78 17.23 -0.41
CA VAL A 185 -10.24 15.90 -0.74
C VAL A 185 -11.36 14.85 -0.82
N GLN A 186 -11.47 14.17 -1.96
CA GLN A 186 -12.46 13.11 -2.23
C GLN A 186 -11.78 11.73 -2.32
N PHE A 187 -12.40 10.71 -1.73
CA PHE A 187 -11.90 9.33 -1.75
C PHE A 187 -12.71 8.46 -2.71
N TYR A 188 -12.05 7.77 -3.63
CA TYR A 188 -12.67 6.89 -4.61
C TYR A 188 -12.22 5.45 -4.37
N LEU A 189 -13.14 4.58 -3.97
CA LEU A 189 -12.81 3.18 -3.78
C LEU A 189 -12.83 2.43 -5.12
N ASN A 190 -11.68 1.90 -5.51
CA ASN A 190 -11.51 0.96 -6.61
C ASN A 190 -11.36 -0.44 -6.02
N LYS A 191 -12.38 -1.27 -6.26
CA LYS A 191 -12.34 -2.66 -5.81
C LYS A 191 -11.57 -3.46 -6.85
N GLU A 192 -10.40 -3.93 -6.44
CA GLU A 192 -9.58 -4.79 -7.28
C GLU A 192 -9.81 -6.26 -6.98
N SER A 193 -9.92 -7.06 -8.04
CA SER A 193 -9.98 -8.52 -7.95
C SER A 193 -8.92 -9.07 -8.91
N PHE A 194 -7.68 -9.07 -8.41
CA PHE A 194 -6.53 -9.66 -9.08
C PHE A 194 -6.51 -11.19 -8.93
#